data_AF-A0A2I0SZQ5-F1
#
_entry.id   AF-A0A2I0SZQ5-F1
#
_cell.length_a   1.000
_cell.length_b   1.000
_cell.length_c   1.000
_cell.angle_alpha   90.00
_cell.angle_beta   90.00
_cell.angle_gamma   90.00
#
_symmetry.space_group_name_H-M   'P 1'
#
loop_
_entity.id
_entity.type
_entity.pdbx_description
1 polymer ?
#
loop_
_entity_poly.entity_id
_entity_poly.type
_entity_poly.pdbx_seq_one_letter_code
_entity_poly.pdbx_strand_id
1 'polypeptide(L)' 'MSYTVLFSHGNAVDLGQMSSFYIGLGTRINCNIFSYDYSGYGVSTGKPSERNLYSDIDAAWQALRTR' A
#
# COMPACT_ATOMS: atom_id res chain seq x y z
N MET A 1 -14.37 16.49 2.99
CA MET A 1 -13.95 15.19 2.42
C MET A 1 -12.45 15.04 2.61
N SER A 2 -12.00 13.98 3.29
CA SER A 2 -10.59 13.57 3.20
C SER A 2 -10.46 12.63 2.01
N TYR A 3 -9.57 12.95 1.06
CA TYR A 3 -9.24 12.02 -0.01
C TYR A 3 -8.21 11.02 0.51
N THR A 4 -8.30 9.77 0.07
CA THR A 4 -7.31 8.74 0.40
C THR A 4 -6.66 8.24 -0.88
N VAL A 5 -5.34 8.22 -0.91
CA VAL A 5 -4.54 7.69 -2.01
C VAL A 5 -4.19 6.24 -1.67
N LEU A 6 -4.65 5.31 -2.51
CA LEU A 6 -4.18 3.94 -2.52
C LEU A 6 -2.84 3.88 -3.26
N PHE A 7 -1.76 3.55 -2.57
CA PHE A 7 -0.41 3.61 -3.10
C PHE A 7 0.26 2.23 -3.13
N SER A 8 0.62 1.78 -4.34
CA SER A 8 1.42 0.59 -4.58
C SER A 8 2.91 0.94 -4.50
N HIS A 9 3.66 0.34 -3.57
CA HIS A 9 5.08 0.64 -3.40
C HIS A 9 5.97 0.01 -4.48
N GLY A 10 7.20 0.51 -4.63
CA GLY A 10 8.18 -0.06 -5.56
C GLY A 10 8.69 -1.45 -5.15
N ASN A 11 9.33 -2.16 -6.06
CA ASN A 11 9.99 -3.44 -5.75
C ASN A 11 11.12 -3.25 -4.73
N ALA A 12 11.34 -4.25 -3.88
CA ALA A 12 12.36 -4.27 -2.82
C ALA A 12 12.27 -3.12 -1.80
N VAL A 13 11.07 -2.55 -1.64
CA VAL A 13 10.80 -1.49 -0.66
C VAL A 13 10.26 -2.11 0.64
N ASP A 14 10.73 -1.59 1.76
CA ASP A 14 10.14 -1.85 3.08
C ASP A 14 9.17 -0.72 3.46
N LEU A 15 7.92 -1.07 3.76
CA LEU A 15 6.89 -0.08 4.12
C LEU A 15 7.22 0.69 5.40
N GLY A 16 7.85 0.04 6.37
CA GLY A 16 8.28 0.69 7.61
C GLY A 16 9.28 1.81 7.34
N GLN A 17 10.28 1.55 6.50
CA GLN A 17 11.26 2.54 6.06
C GLN A 17 10.64 3.70 5.27
N MET A 18 9.56 3.44 4.52
CA MET A 18 8.86 4.46 3.72
C MET A 18 7.81 5.28 4.49
N SER A 19 7.55 4.96 5.76
CA SER A 19 6.55 5.65 6.59
C SER A 19 6.71 7.18 6.59
N SER A 20 7.93 7.68 6.78
CA SER A 20 8.26 9.11 6.75
C SER A 20 7.92 9.77 5.40
N PHE A 21 8.14 9.05 4.29
CA PHE A 21 7.78 9.52 2.95
C PHE A 21 6.26 9.63 2.81
N TYR A 22 5.50 8.63 3.24
CA TYR A 22 4.03 8.66 3.18
C TYR A 22 3.42 9.76 4.04
N ILE A 23 3.94 9.99 5.24
CA ILE A 23 3.49 11.09 6.11
C ILE A 23 3.77 12.44 5.45
N GLY A 24 4.98 12.62 4.90
CA GLY A 24 5.35 13.84 4.19
C GLY A 24 4.49 14.08 2.94
N LEU A 25 4.22 13.02 2.18
CA LEU A 25 3.36 13.07 1.00
C LEU A 25 1.93 13.46 1.39
N GLY A 26 1.32 12.72 2.33
CA GLY A 26 -0.05 12.96 2.80
C GLY A 26 -0.24 14.35 3.38
N THR A 27 0.74 14.87 4.12
CA THR A 27 0.71 16.24 4.66
C THR A 27 0.76 17.29 3.54
N ARG A 28 1.60 17.09 2.51
CA ARG A 28 1.75 18.05 1.40
C ARG A 28 0.51 18.12 0.50
N ILE A 29 -0.11 16.98 0.23
CA ILE A 29 -1.29 16.89 -0.65
C ILE A 29 -2.62 16.93 0.12
N ASN A 30 -2.56 17.02 1.45
CA ASN A 30 -3.71 17.01 2.35
C ASN A 30 -4.65 15.80 2.13
N CYS A 31 -4.06 14.60 2.07
CA CYS A 31 -4.77 13.34 1.86
C CYS A 31 -4.23 12.24 2.78
N ASN A 32 -5.07 11.25 3.08
CA ASN A 32 -4.63 10.01 3.71
C ASN A 32 -3.86 9.16 2.70
N ILE A 33 -2.85 8.42 3.14
CA ILE A 33 -2.13 7.44 2.32
C ILE A 33 -2.43 6.04 2.86
N PHE A 34 -2.86 5.14 1.98
CA PHE A 34 -3.05 3.72 2.27
C PHE A 34 -2.10 2.90 1.39
N SER A 35 -1.15 2.20 2.01
CA SER A 35 -0.23 1.27 1.34
C SER A 35 -0.30 -0.11 1.98
N TYR A 36 0.17 -1.12 1.26
CA TYR A 36 0.05 -2.54 1.64
C TYR A 36 1.27 -3.32 1.14
N ASP A 37 1.67 -4.37 1.86
CA ASP A 37 2.78 -5.25 1.47
C ASP A 37 2.29 -6.30 0.48
N TYR A 38 3.02 -6.48 -0.61
CA TYR A 38 2.74 -7.54 -1.58
C TYR A 38 2.93 -8.94 -1.00
N SER A 39 2.23 -9.92 -1.56
CA SER A 39 2.37 -11.34 -1.24
C SER A 39 3.84 -11.80 -1.29
N GLY A 40 4.34 -12.29 -0.15
CA GLY A 40 5.74 -12.75 -0.01
C GLY A 40 6.74 -11.67 0.43
N TYR A 41 6.29 -10.46 0.77
CA TYR A 41 7.11 -9.38 1.32
C TYR A 41 6.63 -8.95 2.72
N GLY A 42 7.56 -8.41 3.53
CA GLY A 42 7.25 -7.92 4.87
C GLY A 42 6.63 -9.01 5.73
N VAL A 43 5.40 -8.75 6.21
CA VAL A 43 4.59 -9.70 6.98
C VAL A 43 3.60 -10.50 6.14
N SER A 44 3.47 -10.18 4.84
CA SER A 44 2.53 -10.84 3.93
C SER A 44 3.04 -12.23 3.54
N THR A 45 2.25 -13.26 3.87
CA THR A 45 2.53 -14.64 3.47
C THR A 45 2.34 -14.86 1.96
N GLY A 46 2.87 -15.97 1.44
CA GLY A 46 2.67 -16.37 0.04
C GLY A 46 3.94 -16.33 -0.79
N LYS A 47 3.81 -16.23 -2.12
CA LYS A 47 4.93 -16.13 -3.05
C LYS A 47 4.75 -14.92 -3.96
N PRO A 48 5.84 -14.19 -4.27
CA PRO A 48 5.79 -13.10 -5.23
C PRO A 48 5.47 -13.66 -6.62
N SER A 49 4.38 -13.18 -7.21
CA SER A 49 4.00 -13.47 -8.60
C SER A 49 3.10 -12.35 -9.12
N GLU A 50 3.10 -12.14 -10.43
CA GLU A 50 2.25 -11.12 -11.08
C GLU A 50 0.76 -11.35 -10.80
N ARG A 51 0.31 -12.61 -10.80
CA ARG A 51 -1.07 -12.96 -10.46
C ARG A 51 -1.43 -12.55 -9.03
N ASN A 52 -0.54 -12.79 -8.08
CA ASN A 52 -0.75 -12.40 -6.69
C ASN A 52 -0.71 -10.89 -6.54
N LEU A 53 0.19 -10.20 -7.26
CA LEU A 53 0.26 -8.74 -7.28
C LEU A 53 -1.08 -8.10 -7.66
N TYR A 54 -1.76 -8.62 -8.68
CA TYR A 54 -3.11 -8.17 -9.04
C TYR A 54 -4.15 -8.47 -7.95
N SER A 55 -4.04 -9.62 -7.30
CA SER A 55 -4.94 -9.99 -6.20
C SER A 55 -4.71 -9.12 -4.95
N ASP A 56 -3.47 -8.73 -4.68
CA ASP A 56 -3.07 -7.89 -3.55
C ASP A 56 -3.67 -6.48 -3.69
N ILE A 57 -3.58 -5.86 -4.88
CA ILE A 57 -4.20 -4.54 -5.13
C ILE A 57 -5.73 -4.60 -5.05
N ASP A 58 -6.35 -5.67 -5.54
CA ASP A 58 -7.80 -5.87 -5.43
C ASP A 58 -8.24 -5.98 -3.97
N ALA A 59 -7.50 -6.74 -3.15
CA ALA A 59 -7.76 -6.87 -1.72
C ALA A 59 -7.57 -5.53 -0.99
N ALA A 60 -6.51 -4.79 -1.30
CA ALA A 60 -6.23 -3.48 -0.73
C ALA A 60 -7.33 -2.45 -1.10
N TRP A 61 -7.79 -2.46 -2.35
CA TRP A 61 -8.90 -1.63 -2.80
C TRP A 61 -10.22 -1.96 -2.08
N GLN A 62 -10.52 -3.24 -1.92
CA GLN A 62 -11.70 -3.66 -1.16
C GLN A 62 -11.60 -3.25 0.31
N ALA A 63 -10.42 -3.40 0.94
CA ALA A 63 -10.19 -3.00 2.32
C ALA A 63 -10.38 -1.48 2.51
N LEU A 64 -9.91 -0.67 1.56
CA LEU A 64 -10.06 0.78 1.59
C LEU A 64 -11.53 1.24 1.45
N ARG A 65 -12.35 0.47 0.73
CA ARG A 65 -13.78 0.81 0.52
C ARG A 65 -14.70 0.32 1.63
N THR A 66 -14.26 -0.64 2.42
CA THR A 66 -15.08 -1.30 3.45
C THR A 66 -14.78 -0.85 4.87
N ARG A 67 -13.80 0.05 5.03
CA ARG A 67 -13.39 0.65 6.31
C ARG A 67 -13.41 2.17 6.20
#